data_AF-A0AAN5C5I6-F1
#
_entry.id   AF-A0AAN5C5I6-F1
#
_cell.length_a   1.000
_cell.length_b   1.000
_cell.length_c   1.000
_cell.angle_alpha   90.00
_cell.angle_beta   90.00
_cell.angle_gamma   90.00
#
_symmetry.space_group_name_H-M   'P 1'
#
loop_
_entity.id
_entity.type
_entity.pdbx_description
1 polymer ?
#
loop_
_entity_poly.entity_id
_entity_poly.type
_entity_poly.pdbx_seq_one_letter_code
_entity_poly.pdbx_strand_id
1 'polypeptide(L)'
;ASSLKLPSLLRFIIKMLRIISIMSFISMTSAAILIPRGFAVAAVREVAATCADTQSPDICTPSTCKTMPSLGFDMCRKSCGWCDLSEPPCQNAADDGICDAYKAADQCSMKSVETNCAKSCGICTPAPPAPSKDCENIADDGTCDGYAAAELCSSGSVKANCQKSCNLC
;
A
#
# COMPACT_ATOMS: atom_id res chain seq x y z
N ALA A 1 12.56 -52.10 52.43
CA ALA A 1 11.99 -51.75 51.12
C ALA A 1 12.39 -50.33 50.80
N SER A 2 13.45 -50.16 50.02
CA SER A 2 14.02 -48.83 49.71
C SER A 2 13.84 -48.58 48.21
N SER A 3 12.89 -47.73 47.87
CA SER A 3 12.65 -47.27 46.50
C SER A 3 13.71 -46.23 46.11
N LEU A 4 14.60 -46.59 45.18
CA LEU A 4 15.49 -45.66 44.50
C LEU A 4 14.68 -44.72 43.60
N LYS A 5 14.62 -43.42 43.95
CA LYS A 5 14.12 -42.36 43.07
C LYS A 5 15.21 -42.01 42.04
N LEU A 6 14.94 -42.33 40.78
CA LEU A 6 15.78 -41.97 39.63
C LEU A 6 15.67 -40.45 39.35
N PRO A 7 16.77 -39.70 39.22
CA PRO A 7 16.76 -38.25 39.08
C PRO A 7 16.28 -37.79 37.68
N SER A 8 15.48 -36.72 37.69
CA SER A 8 14.80 -36.10 36.54
C SER A 8 15.70 -35.71 35.35
N LEU A 9 17.02 -35.64 35.53
CA LEU A 9 17.99 -35.38 34.48
C LEU A 9 18.02 -36.46 33.40
N LEU A 10 17.80 -37.73 33.76
CA LEU A 10 17.85 -38.84 32.80
C LEU A 10 16.68 -38.80 31.80
N ARG A 11 15.51 -38.28 32.21
CA ARG A 11 14.35 -38.09 31.32
C ARG A 11 14.56 -36.97 30.30
N PHE A 12 15.35 -35.95 30.64
CA PHE A 12 15.67 -34.86 29.73
C PHE A 12 16.66 -35.29 28.64
N ILE A 13 17.66 -36.09 29.00
CA ILE A 13 18.67 -36.60 28.06
C ILE A 13 18.03 -37.54 27.01
N ILE A 14 17.08 -38.39 27.41
CA ILE A 14 16.36 -39.29 26.47
C ILE A 14 15.48 -38.49 25.49
N LYS A 15 14.91 -37.34 25.90
CA LYS A 15 14.10 -36.48 25.02
C LYS A 15 14.95 -35.72 24.00
N MET A 16 16.13 -35.24 24.40
CA MET A 16 17.08 -34.57 23.49
C MET A 16 17.65 -35.52 22.43
N LEU A 17 17.95 -36.78 22.80
CA LEU A 17 18.43 -37.80 21.85
C LEU A 17 17.41 -38.15 20.74
N ARG A 18 16.11 -38.04 21.02
CA ARG A 18 15.06 -38.25 19.99
C ARG A 18 14.94 -37.10 18.98
N ILE A 19 15.29 -35.88 19.36
CA ILE A 19 15.20 -34.71 18.48
C ILE A 19 16.40 -34.67 17.51
N ILE A 20 17.57 -35.09 17.97
CA ILE A 20 18.79 -35.11 17.15
C ILE A 20 18.72 -36.20 16.06
N SER A 21 17.94 -37.27 16.27
CA SER A 21 17.77 -38.34 15.28
C SER A 21 16.94 -37.94 14.05
N ILE A 22 16.22 -36.81 14.08
CA ILE A 22 15.33 -36.38 12.98
C ILE A 22 16.06 -35.45 11.99
N MET A 23 17.25 -34.95 12.34
CA MET A 23 18.00 -33.98 11.51
C MET A 23 18.99 -34.62 10.52
N SER A 24 19.07 -35.95 10.43
CA SER A 24 20.10 -36.63 9.61
C SER A 24 19.58 -37.35 8.35
N PHE A 25 18.36 -37.07 7.88
CA PHE A 25 17.75 -37.77 6.74
C PHE A 25 17.46 -36.92 5.49
N ILE A 26 18.14 -35.78 5.30
CA ILE A 26 18.09 -35.06 4.01
C ILE A 26 19.50 -34.88 3.48
N SER A 27 20.11 -36.00 3.10
CA SER A 27 21.22 -36.00 2.15
C SER A 27 20.91 -37.01 1.05
N MET A 28 21.07 -36.54 -0.18
CA MET A 28 21.17 -37.31 -1.43
C MET A 28 19.89 -37.90 -2.01
N THR A 29 19.14 -37.07 -2.73
CA THR A 29 18.64 -37.48 -4.06
C THR A 29 18.91 -36.35 -5.04
N SER A 30 20.15 -36.31 -5.53
CA SER A 30 20.50 -35.61 -6.77
C SER A 30 19.90 -36.39 -7.94
N ALA A 31 18.57 -36.27 -8.13
CA ALA A 31 17.96 -36.61 -9.39
C ALA A 31 18.27 -35.47 -10.36
N ALA A 32 19.12 -35.77 -11.34
CA ALA A 32 19.27 -34.95 -12.53
C ALA A 32 17.91 -34.93 -13.26
N ILE A 33 17.07 -33.96 -12.90
CA ILE A 33 15.89 -33.59 -13.68
C ILE A 33 16.44 -32.84 -14.88
N LEU A 34 16.51 -33.53 -16.01
CA LEU A 34 16.48 -32.94 -17.35
C LEU A 34 15.22 -32.08 -17.44
N ILE A 35 15.32 -30.82 -17.02
CA ILE A 35 14.29 -29.82 -17.29
C ILE A 35 14.39 -29.52 -18.80
N PRO A 36 13.36 -29.82 -19.61
CA PRO A 36 13.35 -29.36 -20.98
C PRO A 36 13.48 -27.83 -20.96
N ARG A 37 14.47 -27.33 -21.70
CA ARG A 37 14.62 -25.91 -22.03
C ARG A 37 13.31 -25.43 -22.65
N GLY A 38 12.46 -24.82 -21.83
CA GLY A 38 11.11 -24.46 -22.26
C GLY A 38 10.21 -23.89 -21.18
N PHE A 39 10.65 -23.81 -19.92
CA PHE A 39 9.97 -22.99 -18.93
C PHE A 39 10.35 -21.53 -19.18
N ALA A 40 9.56 -20.90 -20.05
CA ALA A 40 9.40 -19.46 -20.06
C ALA A 40 9.24 -19.02 -18.61
N VAL A 41 10.22 -18.26 -18.12
CA VAL A 41 10.04 -17.40 -16.97
C VAL A 41 8.80 -16.58 -17.33
N ALA A 42 7.66 -16.91 -16.73
CA ALA A 42 6.51 -16.03 -16.74
C ALA A 42 7.04 -14.76 -16.10
N ALA A 43 7.40 -13.80 -16.95
CA ALA A 43 7.62 -12.44 -16.53
C ALA A 43 6.45 -12.15 -15.60
N VAL A 44 6.76 -11.85 -14.34
CA VAL A 44 5.84 -11.10 -13.51
C VAL A 44 5.69 -9.80 -14.27
N ARG A 45 4.75 -9.78 -15.22
CA ARG A 45 4.25 -8.56 -15.81
C ARG A 45 3.91 -7.75 -14.59
N GLU A 46 4.57 -6.61 -14.42
CA GLU A 46 3.95 -5.48 -13.75
C GLU A 46 2.53 -5.44 -14.30
N VAL A 47 1.60 -5.95 -13.51
CA VAL A 47 0.19 -5.72 -13.77
C VAL A 47 0.12 -4.24 -13.45
N ALA A 48 0.33 -3.40 -14.46
CA ALA A 48 -0.21 -2.06 -14.47
C ALA A 48 -1.64 -2.26 -14.00
N ALA A 49 -1.90 -1.91 -12.74
CA ALA A 49 -3.06 -2.38 -12.01
C ALA A 49 -4.28 -1.99 -12.84
N THR A 50 -4.84 -2.95 -13.58
CA THR A 50 -5.96 -2.68 -14.46
C THR A 50 -7.05 -2.20 -13.55
N CYS A 51 -7.49 -0.95 -13.73
CA CYS A 51 -8.48 -0.39 -12.83
C CYS A 51 -9.79 -1.16 -12.97
N ALA A 52 -9.97 -2.08 -12.04
CA ALA A 52 -11.09 -3.00 -11.97
C ALA A 52 -11.36 -3.30 -10.51
N ASP A 53 -12.61 -3.62 -10.23
CA ASP A 53 -12.98 -4.14 -8.93
C ASP A 53 -12.72 -5.64 -8.93
N THR A 54 -12.03 -6.13 -7.90
CA THR A 54 -11.80 -7.56 -7.69
C THR A 54 -12.90 -8.19 -6.86
N GLN A 55 -13.75 -7.38 -6.23
CA GLN A 55 -14.86 -7.80 -5.39
C GLN A 55 -16.22 -7.52 -6.05
N SER A 56 -17.25 -8.18 -5.52
CA SER A 56 -18.62 -8.00 -5.98
C SER A 56 -19.13 -6.57 -5.73
N PRO A 57 -20.10 -6.08 -6.54
CA PRO A 57 -20.71 -4.77 -6.35
C PRO A 57 -21.32 -4.55 -4.96
N ASP A 58 -21.78 -5.61 -4.30
CA ASP A 58 -22.34 -5.55 -2.94
C ASP A 58 -21.29 -5.16 -1.88
N ILE A 59 -20.01 -5.42 -2.13
CA ILE A 59 -18.89 -5.04 -1.27
C ILE A 59 -18.34 -3.69 -1.69
N CYS A 60 -18.22 -3.44 -2.99
CA CYS A 60 -17.70 -2.19 -3.55
C CYS A 60 -18.74 -1.07 -3.57
N THR A 61 -19.21 -0.71 -2.38
CA THR A 61 -20.18 0.37 -2.16
C THR A 61 -19.48 1.69 -1.81
N PRO A 62 -20.16 2.85 -1.98
CA PRO A 62 -19.62 4.14 -1.53
C PRO A 62 -19.23 4.15 -0.06
N SER A 63 -19.93 3.37 0.78
CA SER A 63 -19.61 3.21 2.20
C SER A 63 -18.25 2.55 2.40
N THR A 64 -17.94 1.47 1.68
CA THR A 64 -16.63 0.81 1.73
C THR A 64 -15.52 1.75 1.29
N CYS A 65 -15.74 2.49 0.20
CA CYS A 65 -14.82 3.51 -0.26
C CYS A 65 -14.58 4.58 0.81
N LYS A 66 -15.58 4.96 1.61
CA LYS A 66 -15.41 5.96 2.66
C LYS A 66 -14.73 5.41 3.92
N THR A 67 -15.24 4.31 4.46
CA THR A 67 -14.90 3.82 5.81
C THR A 67 -13.71 2.86 5.84
N MET A 68 -13.39 2.25 4.71
CA MET A 68 -12.30 1.27 4.58
C MET A 68 -11.43 1.61 3.36
N PRO A 69 -10.72 2.76 3.36
CA PRO A 69 -9.98 3.24 2.19
C PRO A 69 -8.89 2.26 1.72
N SER A 70 -8.23 1.54 2.61
CA SER A 70 -7.27 0.50 2.21
C SER A 70 -7.94 -0.64 1.43
N LEU A 71 -9.07 -1.16 1.93
CA LEU A 71 -9.82 -2.21 1.24
C LEU A 71 -10.39 -1.72 -0.09
N GLY A 72 -10.93 -0.49 -0.09
CA GLY A 72 -11.43 0.14 -1.32
C GLY A 72 -10.34 0.31 -2.37
N PHE A 73 -9.12 0.65 -1.95
CA PHE A 73 -7.98 0.84 -2.84
C PHE A 73 -7.43 -0.48 -3.36
N ASP A 74 -7.45 -1.55 -2.58
CA ASP A 74 -6.94 -2.85 -3.03
C ASP A 74 -7.96 -3.58 -3.91
N MET A 75 -9.26 -3.44 -3.62
CA MET A 75 -10.29 -4.34 -4.17
C MET A 75 -11.41 -3.65 -4.95
N CYS A 76 -11.58 -2.34 -4.81
CA CYS A 76 -12.71 -1.60 -5.35
C CYS A 76 -12.29 -0.31 -6.09
N ARG A 77 -11.09 -0.26 -6.67
CA ARG A 77 -10.55 0.98 -7.28
C ARG A 77 -11.46 1.58 -8.33
N LYS A 78 -12.14 0.75 -9.14
CA LYS A 78 -13.01 1.26 -10.20
C LYS A 78 -14.28 1.85 -9.61
N SER A 79 -14.93 1.13 -8.70
CA SER A 79 -16.14 1.59 -8.02
C SER A 79 -15.89 2.80 -7.13
N CYS A 80 -14.71 2.91 -6.52
CA CYS A 80 -14.31 4.06 -5.72
C CYS A 80 -13.76 5.23 -6.55
N GLY A 81 -13.54 5.06 -7.86
CA GLY A 81 -12.95 6.11 -8.72
C GLY A 81 -11.47 6.39 -8.46
N TRP A 82 -10.72 5.41 -7.95
CA TRP A 82 -9.32 5.52 -7.52
C TRP A 82 -8.33 4.90 -8.52
N CYS A 83 -8.73 4.81 -9.79
CA CYS A 83 -7.92 4.24 -10.87
C CYS A 83 -6.58 4.96 -11.07
N ASP A 84 -6.57 6.27 -10.84
CA ASP A 84 -5.42 7.13 -11.12
C ASP A 84 -4.58 7.39 -9.84
N LEU A 85 -5.01 6.88 -8.68
CA LEU A 85 -4.29 7.04 -7.42
C LEU A 85 -3.21 5.96 -7.26
N SER A 86 -2.00 6.34 -6.87
CA SER A 86 -0.92 5.39 -6.53
C SER A 86 -1.03 4.82 -5.12
N GLU A 87 -1.83 5.44 -4.26
CA GLU A 87 -2.03 5.08 -2.86
C GLU A 87 -3.47 5.35 -2.40
N PRO A 88 -3.95 4.69 -1.31
CA PRO A 88 -5.28 4.95 -0.77
C PRO A 88 -5.45 6.44 -0.42
N PRO A 89 -6.60 7.06 -0.75
CA PRO A 89 -6.79 8.47 -0.44
C PRO A 89 -6.82 8.70 1.08
N CYS A 90 -6.15 9.76 1.52
CA CYS A 90 -6.27 10.23 2.89
C CYS A 90 -7.61 10.95 3.07
N GLN A 91 -8.49 10.37 3.88
CA GLN A 91 -9.83 10.90 4.11
C GLN A 91 -10.34 10.51 5.50
N ASN A 92 -11.39 11.21 5.95
CA ASN A 92 -12.11 10.84 7.16
C ASN A 92 -13.18 9.79 6.82
N ALA A 93 -13.28 8.74 7.63
CA ALA A 93 -14.38 7.78 7.57
C ALA A 93 -15.67 8.39 8.15
N ALA A 94 -15.54 9.25 9.16
CA ALA A 94 -16.65 10.00 9.74
C ALA A 94 -16.98 11.27 8.94
N ASP A 95 -17.90 12.08 9.45
CA ASP A 95 -18.18 13.41 8.90
C ASP A 95 -17.03 14.38 9.21
N ASP A 96 -16.67 15.23 8.24
CA ASP A 96 -15.55 16.16 8.39
C ASP A 96 -15.80 17.16 9.52
N GLY A 97 -17.03 17.66 9.71
CA GLY A 97 -17.35 18.59 10.78
C GLY A 97 -17.22 17.96 12.17
N ILE A 98 -17.57 16.67 12.31
CA ILE A 98 -17.34 15.91 13.54
C ILE A 98 -15.84 15.74 13.80
N CYS A 99 -15.08 15.38 12.77
CA CYS A 99 -13.63 15.20 12.89
C CYS A 99 -12.89 16.50 13.22
N ASP A 100 -13.33 17.63 12.67
CA ASP A 100 -12.78 18.94 12.98
C ASP A 100 -13.10 19.37 14.41
N ALA A 101 -14.30 19.04 14.91
CA ALA A 101 -14.65 19.24 16.32
C ALA A 101 -13.76 18.39 17.26
N TYR A 102 -13.50 17.13 16.91
CA TYR A 102 -12.58 16.28 17.67
C TYR A 102 -11.15 16.79 17.66
N LYS A 103 -10.68 17.26 16.51
CA LYS A 103 -9.37 17.92 16.39
C LYS A 103 -9.30 19.17 17.27
N ALA A 104 -10.32 20.03 17.22
CA ALA A 104 -10.38 21.25 18.03
C ALA A 104 -10.42 20.96 19.54
N ALA A 105 -10.98 19.81 19.94
CA ALA A 105 -11.00 19.34 21.32
C ALA A 105 -9.72 18.57 21.74
N ASP A 106 -8.69 18.52 20.90
CA ASP A 106 -7.43 17.78 21.12
C ASP A 106 -7.65 16.26 21.36
N GLN A 107 -8.67 15.70 20.71
CA GLN A 107 -9.09 14.31 20.87
C GLN A 107 -8.49 13.35 19.84
N CYS A 108 -7.51 13.80 19.06
CA CYS A 108 -6.86 13.01 18.02
C CYS A 108 -6.04 11.82 18.55
N SER A 109 -5.74 11.77 19.85
CA SER A 109 -5.07 10.62 20.49
C SER A 109 -6.02 9.48 20.84
N MET A 110 -7.34 9.68 20.71
CA MET A 110 -8.30 8.61 20.90
C MET A 110 -8.29 7.68 19.70
N LYS A 111 -8.06 6.38 19.93
CA LYS A 111 -7.97 5.36 18.88
C LYS A 111 -9.14 5.35 17.88
N SER A 112 -10.35 5.64 18.36
CA SER A 112 -11.54 5.76 17.51
C SER A 112 -11.48 6.99 16.60
N VAL A 113 -11.00 8.13 17.11
CA VAL A 113 -10.78 9.35 16.33
C VAL A 113 -9.63 9.16 15.36
N GLU A 114 -8.54 8.51 15.78
CA GLU A 114 -7.41 8.20 14.89
C GLU A 114 -7.87 7.44 13.64
N THR A 115 -8.71 6.42 13.84
CA THR A 115 -9.21 5.56 12.76
C THR A 115 -10.21 6.30 11.87
N ASN A 116 -11.11 7.09 12.46
CA ASN A 116 -12.23 7.68 11.71
C ASN A 116 -11.95 9.10 11.17
N CYS A 117 -10.95 9.78 11.73
CA CYS A 117 -10.64 11.18 11.45
C CYS A 117 -9.18 11.35 11.03
N ALA A 118 -8.63 10.35 10.34
CA ALA A 118 -7.22 10.30 9.97
C ALA A 118 -6.74 11.55 9.20
N LYS A 119 -7.58 12.09 8.31
CA LYS A 119 -7.28 13.32 7.57
C LYS A 119 -7.29 14.54 8.49
N SER A 120 -8.35 14.78 9.26
CA SER A 120 -8.43 15.96 10.13
C SER A 120 -7.34 15.94 11.21
N CYS A 121 -7.06 14.77 11.78
CA CYS A 121 -6.01 14.58 12.79
C CYS A 121 -4.58 14.52 12.21
N GLY A 122 -4.40 14.62 10.89
CA GLY A 122 -3.08 14.64 10.25
C GLY A 122 -2.31 13.32 10.33
N ILE A 123 -3.03 12.21 10.52
CA ILE A 123 -2.46 10.85 10.62
C ILE A 123 -2.05 10.35 9.24
N CYS A 124 -2.80 10.73 8.22
CA CYS A 124 -2.42 10.55 6.82
C CYS A 124 -2.22 11.90 6.15
N THR A 125 -1.43 11.89 5.08
CA THR A 125 -1.27 13.06 4.20
C THR A 125 -2.07 12.79 2.93
N PRO A 126 -2.91 13.72 2.46
CA PRO A 126 -3.55 13.57 1.15
C PRO A 126 -2.48 13.46 0.07
N ALA A 127 -2.64 12.43 -0.77
CA ALA A 127 -1.84 12.29 -1.98
C ALA A 127 -1.96 13.61 -2.77
N PRO A 128 -0.86 14.08 -3.39
CA PRO A 128 -0.93 15.16 -4.35
C PRO A 128 -2.02 14.84 -5.39
N PRO A 129 -2.80 15.83 -5.84
CA PRO A 129 -3.75 15.60 -6.92
C PRO A 129 -3.01 14.96 -8.10
N ALA A 130 -3.60 13.89 -8.65
CA ALA A 130 -3.05 13.29 -9.87
C ALA A 130 -2.94 14.38 -10.94
N PRO A 131 -1.88 14.34 -11.79
CA PRO A 131 -1.82 15.16 -12.98
C PRO A 131 -3.18 15.09 -13.68
N SER A 132 -3.78 16.24 -13.98
CA SER A 132 -4.99 16.26 -14.79
C SER A 132 -4.77 15.41 -16.06
N LYS A 133 -5.74 14.63 -16.53
CA LYS A 133 -5.63 13.99 -17.85
C LYS A 133 -5.54 15.04 -18.97
N ASP A 134 -5.98 16.26 -18.68
CA ASP A 134 -5.79 17.47 -19.48
C ASP A 134 -4.58 18.28 -18.94
N CYS A 135 -3.53 17.59 -18.47
CA CYS A 135 -2.27 18.22 -18.09
C CYS A 135 -1.52 18.60 -19.36
N GLU A 136 -1.96 19.71 -19.93
CA GLU A 136 -1.34 20.35 -21.08
C GLU A 136 -0.85 21.72 -20.66
N ASN A 137 0.20 22.19 -21.34
CA ASN A 137 0.53 23.59 -21.27
C ASN A 137 -0.56 24.36 -22.05
N ILE A 138 -1.07 25.44 -21.45
CA ILE A 138 -1.93 26.40 -22.15
C ILE A 138 -1.09 27.18 -23.16
N ALA A 139 0.17 27.46 -22.81
CA ALA A 139 1.15 28.03 -23.72
C ALA A 139 1.88 26.93 -24.52
N ASP A 140 2.63 27.34 -25.54
CA ASP A 140 3.44 26.45 -26.37
C ASP A 140 4.45 25.63 -25.53
N ASP A 141 4.54 24.32 -25.81
CA ASP A 141 5.41 23.37 -25.09
C ASP A 141 6.88 23.81 -25.11
N GLY A 142 7.41 24.28 -26.24
CA GLY A 142 8.80 24.71 -26.34
C GLY A 142 9.10 25.95 -25.48
N THR A 143 8.13 26.85 -25.34
CA THR A 143 8.23 28.01 -24.46
C THR A 143 8.20 27.60 -22.99
N CYS A 144 7.28 26.70 -22.63
CA CYS A 144 7.14 26.19 -21.27
C CYS A 144 8.33 25.35 -20.82
N ASP A 145 8.89 24.53 -21.71
CA ASP A 145 10.13 23.77 -21.46
C ASP A 145 11.32 24.70 -21.23
N GLY A 146 11.39 25.82 -21.97
CA GLY A 146 12.38 26.87 -21.75
C GLY A 146 12.26 27.53 -20.37
N TYR A 147 11.04 27.80 -19.90
CA TYR A 147 10.83 28.33 -18.55
C TYR A 147 11.14 27.32 -17.45
N ALA A 148 10.81 26.04 -17.67
CA ALA A 148 11.17 24.97 -16.74
C ALA A 148 12.69 24.83 -16.63
N ALA A 149 13.41 24.84 -17.75
CA ALA A 149 14.88 24.79 -17.78
C ALA A 149 15.54 26.00 -17.11
N ALA A 150 14.88 27.16 -17.12
CA ALA A 150 15.31 28.38 -16.45
C ALA A 150 14.85 28.50 -14.99
N GLU A 151 14.22 27.46 -14.42
CA GLU A 151 13.69 27.42 -13.05
C GLU A 151 12.63 28.50 -12.74
N LEU A 152 11.88 28.95 -13.76
CA LEU A 152 10.90 30.03 -13.64
C LEU A 152 9.48 29.54 -13.28
N CYS A 153 9.32 28.26 -12.93
CA CYS A 153 8.03 27.65 -12.58
C CYS A 153 7.35 28.24 -11.33
N SER A 154 8.08 29.03 -10.54
CA SER A 154 7.53 29.77 -9.40
C SER A 154 6.80 31.05 -9.80
N SER A 155 6.99 31.55 -11.03
CA SER A 155 6.32 32.74 -11.53
C SER A 155 4.83 32.46 -11.78
N GLY A 156 3.95 33.33 -11.30
CA GLY A 156 2.50 33.12 -11.36
C GLY A 156 1.97 32.85 -12.78
N SER A 157 2.49 33.56 -13.78
CA SER A 157 2.11 33.39 -15.19
C SER A 157 2.59 32.07 -15.77
N VAL A 158 3.80 31.62 -15.40
CA VAL A 158 4.36 30.33 -15.83
C VAL A 158 3.59 29.19 -15.17
N LYS A 159 3.30 29.32 -13.87
CA LYS A 159 2.54 28.34 -13.10
C LYS A 159 1.15 28.09 -13.66
N ALA A 160 0.49 29.14 -14.17
CA ALA A 160 -0.84 29.04 -14.75
C ALA A 160 -0.84 28.40 -16.16
N ASN A 161 0.17 28.71 -16.98
CA ASN A 161 0.18 28.35 -18.40
C ASN A 161 1.07 27.15 -18.75
N CYS A 162 2.01 26.77 -17.89
CA CYS A 162 3.02 25.75 -18.15
C CYS A 162 2.92 24.60 -17.14
N GLN A 163 1.69 24.17 -16.84
CA GLN A 163 1.44 23.23 -15.73
C GLN A 163 2.16 21.89 -15.94
N LYS A 164 2.14 21.38 -17.17
CA LYS A 164 2.82 20.14 -17.58
C LYS A 164 4.33 20.25 -17.51
N SER A 165 4.93 21.26 -18.16
CA SER A 165 6.41 21.41 -18.16
C SER A 165 6.98 21.73 -16.78
N CYS A 166 6.17 22.31 -15.89
CA CYS A 166 6.56 22.62 -14.52
C CYS A 166 6.19 21.54 -13.48
N ASN A 167 5.66 20.39 -13.91
CA ASN A 167 5.20 19.30 -13.02
C ASN A 167 4.22 19.80 -11.93
N LEU A 168 3.35 20.73 -12.29
CA LEU A 168 2.30 21.29 -11.43
C LEU A 168 0.96 20.58 -11.61
N CYS A 169 0.83 19.95 -12.77
CA CYS A 169 0.21 18.67 -12.98
C CYS A 169 1.35 17.77 -13.50
#